data_AF-A0A934NQJ7-F1
#
_entry.id   AF-A0A934NQJ7-F1
#
_cell.length_a   1.000
_cell.length_b   1.000
_cell.length_c   1.000
_cell.angle_alpha   90.00
_cell.angle_beta   90.00
_cell.angle_gamma   90.00
#
_symmetry.space_group_name_H-M   'P 1'
#
loop_
_entity.id
_entity.type
_entity.pdbx_description
1 polymer ?
#
loop_
_entity_poly.entity_id
_entity_poly.type
_entity_poly.pdbx_seq_one_letter_code
_entity_poly.pdbx_strand_id
1 'polypeptide(L)' 'MTQVLIGITVNGKEHLLTEEMTVRELLDYLKLPDKGIALAVDRAVFPKSRWSEQVRKGWEIEVLTAVQGG' A
#
# COMPACT_ATOMS: atom_id res chain seq x y z
N MET A 1 -13.89 2.76 18.99
CA MET A 1 -12.98 2.36 17.90
C MET A 1 -11.65 2.07 18.54
N THR A 2 -11.13 0.86 18.40
CA THR A 2 -9.85 0.49 19.00
C THR A 2 -8.76 1.12 18.14
N GLN A 3 -7.99 2.07 18.68
CA GLN A 3 -6.80 2.56 17.99
C GLN A 3 -5.82 1.39 17.82
N VAL A 4 -5.44 1.13 16.57
CA VAL A 4 -4.36 0.20 16.23
C VAL A 4 -3.19 1.02 15.68
N LEU A 5 -1.97 0.59 15.95
CA LEU A 5 -0.77 1.23 15.44
C LEU A 5 -0.08 0.28 14.46
N ILE A 6 -0.29 0.53 13.18
CA ILE A 6 0.25 -0.27 12.07
C ILE A 6 1.36 0.56 11.42
N GLY A 7 2.61 0.30 11.81
CA GLY A 7 3.78 0.90 11.17
C GLY A 7 4.11 0.16 9.88
N ILE A 8 4.27 0.89 8.78
CA ILE A 8 4.64 0.39 7.45
C ILE A 8 5.64 1.35 6.78
N THR A 9 6.25 0.90 5.70
CA THR A 9 7.04 1.75 4.81
C THR A 9 6.40 1.76 3.43
N VAL A 10 6.23 2.93 2.81
CA VAL A 10 5.71 3.08 1.45
C VAL A 10 6.70 3.90 0.64
N ASN A 11 7.26 3.34 -0.44
CA ASN A 11 8.29 4.00 -1.28
C ASN A 11 9.45 4.58 -0.44
N GLY A 12 9.92 3.83 0.56
CA GLY A 12 11.00 4.25 1.46
C GLY A 12 10.61 5.26 2.54
N LYS A 13 9.34 5.70 2.59
CA LYS A 13 8.83 6.61 3.62
C LYS A 13 8.07 5.85 4.69
N GLU A 14 8.35 6.12 5.97
CA GLU A 14 7.61 5.52 7.08
C GLU A 14 6.22 6.14 7.24
N HIS A 15 5.24 5.28 7.51
CA HIS A 15 3.86 5.64 7.80
C HIS A 15 3.36 4.89 9.03
N LEU A 16 2.57 5.58 9.85
CA LEU A 16 1.89 5.00 11.00
C LEU A 16 0.39 5.13 10.80
N LEU A 17 -0.29 4.02 10.55
CA LEU A 17 -1.75 3.99 10.45
C LEU A 17 -2.34 3.84 11.84
N THR A 18 -3.38 4.63 12.14
CA THR A 18 -4.09 4.63 13.43
C THR A 18 -5.36 3.77 13.44
N GLU A 19 -5.71 3.24 12.27
CA GLU A 19 -6.90 2.45 12.01
C GLU A 19 -6.54 1.31 11.04
N GLU A 20 -7.30 0.21 11.08
CA GLU A 20 -7.18 -0.86 10.10
C GLU A 20 -7.73 -0.38 8.76
N MET A 21 -7.00 -0.65 7.67
CA MET A 21 -7.44 -0.34 6.33
C MET A 21 -6.87 -1.35 5.33
N THR A 22 -7.62 -1.55 4.26
CA THR A 22 -7.21 -2.34 3.11
C THR A 22 -6.13 -1.62 2.30
N VAL A 23 -5.43 -2.35 1.44
CA VAL A 23 -4.46 -1.74 0.51
C VAL A 23 -5.12 -0.69 -0.39
N ARG A 24 -6.36 -0.91 -0.83
CA ARG A 24 -7.12 0.08 -1.60
C ARG A 24 -7.35 1.37 -0.82
N GLU A 25 -7.82 1.26 0.41
CA GLU A 25 -8.06 2.42 1.29
C GLU A 25 -6.75 3.14 1.63
N LEU A 26 -5.63 2.40 1.77
CA LEU A 26 -4.31 3.00 1.93
C LEU A 26 -3.93 3.86 0.72
N LEU A 27 -4.16 3.38 -0.51
CA LEU A 27 -3.88 4.18 -1.72
C LEU A 27 -4.70 5.47 -1.73
N ASP A 28 -5.99 5.37 -1.40
CA ASP A 28 -6.87 6.54 -1.31
C ASP A 28 -6.41 7.51 -0.21
N TYR A 29 -6.05 7.00 0.98
CA TYR A 29 -5.52 7.77 2.10
C TYR A 29 -4.23 8.52 1.74
N LEU A 30 -3.33 7.87 1.00
CA LEU A 30 -2.08 8.45 0.50
C LEU A 30 -2.26 9.30 -0.76
N LYS A 31 -3.50 9.42 -1.27
CA LYS A 31 -3.83 10.14 -2.52
C LYS A 31 -3.06 9.62 -3.73
N LEU A 32 -2.83 8.30 -3.77
CA LEU A 32 -2.19 7.60 -4.87
C LEU A 32 -3.25 7.06 -5.85
N PRO A 33 -2.96 7.01 -7.15
CA PRO A 33 -3.90 6.48 -8.13
C PRO A 33 -4.08 4.96 -7.97
N ASP A 34 -5.28 4.44 -8.21
CA ASP A 34 -5.58 2.99 -8.17
C ASP A 34 -5.49 2.31 -9.56
N LYS A 35 -5.09 3.08 -10.58
CA LYS A 35 -4.92 2.68 -11.98
C LYS A 35 -3.55 3.12 -12.48
N GLY A 36 -2.99 2.36 -13.43
CA GLY A 36 -1.67 2.65 -13.97
C GLY A 36 -0.54 2.48 -12.95
N ILE A 37 -0.78 1.75 -11.86
CA ILE A 37 0.23 1.41 -10.86
C ILE A 37 0.30 -0.11 -10.66
N ALA A 38 1.47 -0.57 -10.23
CA ALA A 38 1.72 -1.89 -9.69
C ALA A 38 2.20 -1.75 -8.24
N LEU A 39 1.84 -2.73 -7.40
CA LEU A 39 2.31 -2.79 -6.02
C LEU A 39 3.26 -3.97 -5.85
N ALA A 40 4.29 -3.78 -5.05
CA ALA A 40 5.05 -4.86 -4.43
C ALA A 40 4.96 -4.71 -2.90
N VAL A 41 4.86 -5.84 -2.20
CA VAL A 41 4.93 -5.93 -0.73
C VAL A 41 6.06 -6.88 -0.40
N ASP A 42 6.99 -6.44 0.44
CA ASP A 42 8.16 -7.20 0.86
C ASP A 42 8.96 -7.77 -0.34
N ARG A 43 9.19 -6.92 -1.35
CA ARG A 43 9.87 -7.24 -2.62
C ARG A 43 9.16 -8.26 -3.52
N ALA A 44 7.92 -8.63 -3.22
CA ALA A 44 7.10 -9.51 -4.04
C ALA A 44 5.93 -8.76 -4.67
N VAL A 45 5.65 -9.02 -5.95
CA VAL A 45 4.49 -8.41 -6.64
C VAL A 45 3.20 -8.71 -5.88
N PHE A 46 2.46 -7.66 -5.55
CA PHE A 46 1.20 -7.73 -4.82
C PHE A 46 0.02 -7.49 -5.79
N PRO A 47 -0.61 -8.58 -6.29
CA PRO A 47 -1.56 -8.49 -7.39
C PRO A 47 -2.83 -7.72 -7.00
N LYS A 48 -3.43 -7.04 -7.99
CA LYS A 48 -4.62 -6.20 -7.81
C LYS A 48 -5.82 -6.93 -7.19
N SER A 49 -5.95 -8.24 -7.42
CA SER A 49 -6.99 -9.08 -6.80
C SER A 49 -6.90 -9.15 -5.27
N ARG A 50 -5.72 -8.85 -4.69
CA ARG A 50 -5.46 -8.86 -3.25
C ARG A 50 -5.57 -7.49 -2.60
N TRP A 51 -5.93 -6.43 -3.34
CA TRP A 51 -5.97 -5.08 -2.79
C TRP A 51 -7.09 -4.83 -1.77
N SER A 52 -8.04 -5.77 -1.64
CA SER A 52 -9.02 -5.79 -0.56
C SER A 52 -8.48 -6.42 0.74
N GLU A 53 -7.23 -6.90 0.75
CA GLU A 53 -6.60 -7.40 1.98
C GLU A 53 -6.19 -6.25 2.90
N GLN A 54 -6.24 -6.51 4.20
CA GLN A 54 -5.81 -5.60 5.25
C GLN A 54 -4.30 -5.39 5.22
N VAL A 55 -3.87 -4.14 5.37
CA VAL A 55 -2.47 -3.78 5.52
C VAL A 55 -1.96 -4.31 6.85
N ARG A 56 -0.77 -4.93 6.84
CA ARG A 56 -0.18 -5.51 8.05
C ARG A 56 1.02 -4.71 8.50
N LYS A 57 1.25 -4.76 9.82
CA LYS A 57 2.40 -4.10 10.45
C LYS A 57 3.70 -4.69 9.89
N GLY A 58 4.64 -3.81 9.58
CA GLY A 58 5.97 -4.15 9.09
C GLY A 58 6.07 -4.32 7.58
N TRP A 59 4.98 -4.16 6.83
CA TRP A 59 5.03 -4.24 5.36
C TRP A 59 5.92 -3.16 4.75
N GLU A 60 6.78 -3.59 3.83
CA GLU A 60 7.55 -2.74 2.92
C GLU A 60 6.80 -2.69 1.58
N ILE A 61 6.10 -1.58 1.32
CA ILE A 61 5.26 -1.41 0.14
C ILE A 61 5.99 -0.53 -0.88
N GLU A 62 6.10 -1.02 -2.11
CA GLU A 62 6.55 -0.23 -3.25
C GLU A 62 5.38 -0.01 -4.21
N VAL A 63 5.15 1.25 -4.55
CA VAL A 63 4.15 1.71 -5.51
C VAL A 63 4.89 2.15 -6.76
N LEU A 64 4.79 1.36 -7.81
CA LEU A 64 5.39 1.65 -9.11
C LEU A 64 4.33 2.19 -10.05
N THR A 65 4.58 3.33 -10.69
CA THR A 65 3.74 3.82 -11.78
C THR A 65 4.16 3.14 -13.08
N ALA A 66 3.21 2.60 -13.81
CA ALA A 66 3.44 2.14 -15.16
C ALA A 66 3.74 3.35 -16.04
N VAL A 67 5.02 3.56 -16.34
CA VAL A 67 5.40 4.38 -17.49
C VAL A 67 5.15 3.52 -18.72
N GLN A 68 4.33 3.99 -19.67
CA GLN A 68 4.30 3.36 -20.98
C GLN A 68 5.69 3.58 -21.61
N GLY A 69 6.55 2.56 -21.53
CA GLY A 69 7.71 2.46 -22.40
C GLY A 69 7.20 2.21 -23.81
N GLY A 70 7.55 3.11 -24.73
CA GLY A 70 7.50 2.84 -26.17
C GLY A 70 8.66 1.96 -26.59
#